data_AF-A0A5J4PIN5-F1
#
_entry.id   AF-A0A5J4PIN5-F1
#
_cell.length_a   1.000
_cell.length_b   1.000
_cell.length_c   1.000
_cell.angle_alpha   90.00
_cell.angle_beta   90.00
_cell.angle_gamma   90.00
#
_symmetry.space_group_name_H-M   'P 1'
#
loop_
_entity.id
_entity.type
_entity.pdbx_description
1 polymer ?
#
loop_
_entity_poly.entity_id
_entity_poly.type
_entity_poly.pdbx_seq_one_letter_code
_entity_poly.pdbx_strand_id
1 'polypeptide(L)'
;FLVYMGLRNYDLPEARKALSEKSKNLLLKSWLANGYVFENYNSVTGVGDDVRNSDKFYHWGALLGFITLMEDGYFKEENPAKNKAANN
;
A
#
# COMPACT_ATOMS: atom_id res chain seq x y z
N PHE A 1 -3.30 4.31 -1.80
CA PHE A 1 -3.96 3.22 -2.54
C PHE A 1 -4.33 3.59 -3.97
N LEU A 2 -5.17 4.60 -4.23
CA LEU A 2 -5.63 4.92 -5.59
C LEU A 2 -4.49 5.23 -6.58
N VAL A 3 -3.40 5.86 -6.12
CA VAL A 3 -2.19 6.07 -6.94
C VAL A 3 -1.59 4.74 -7.41
N TYR A 4 -1.50 3.73 -6.53
CA TYR A 4 -1.03 2.40 -6.90
C TYR A 4 -1.92 1.76 -7.96
N MET A 5 -3.25 1.86 -7.80
CA MET A 5 -4.21 1.39 -8.80
C MET A 5 -4.05 2.11 -10.14
N GLY A 6 -3.77 3.42 -10.11
CA GLY A 6 -3.42 4.20 -11.29
C GLY A 6 -2.16 3.70 -11.99
N LEU A 7 -1.07 3.51 -11.24
CA LEU A 7 0.21 3.01 -11.77
C LEU A 7 0.09 1.64 -12.44
N ARG A 8 -0.83 0.77 -12.00
CA ARG A 8 -1.11 -0.54 -12.64
C ARG A 8 -1.71 -0.43 -14.06
N ASN A 9 -1.98 0.77 -14.55
CA ASN A 9 -2.44 1.03 -15.92
C ASN A 9 -1.35 1.61 -16.84
N TYR A 10 -0.11 1.73 -16.35
CA TYR A 10 1.03 2.26 -17.10
C TYR A 10 2.25 1.33 -16.96
N ASP A 11 3.16 1.35 -17.92
CA ASP A 11 4.42 0.60 -17.87
C ASP A 11 5.48 1.36 -17.04
N LEU A 12 5.26 1.39 -15.74
CA LEU A 12 6.13 2.07 -14.76
C LEU A 12 6.48 1.12 -13.59
N PRO A 13 7.16 -0.02 -13.86
CA PRO A 13 7.40 -1.06 -12.86
C PRO A 13 8.23 -0.56 -11.68
N GLU A 14 9.22 0.31 -11.91
CA GLU A 14 10.07 0.88 -10.86
C GLU A 14 9.28 1.77 -9.91
N ALA A 15 8.43 2.66 -10.44
CA ALA A 15 7.60 3.55 -9.63
C ALA A 15 6.57 2.76 -8.81
N ARG A 16 5.98 1.73 -9.41
CA ARG A 16 5.01 0.84 -8.75
C ARG A 16 5.66 0.06 -7.60
N LYS A 17 6.85 -0.52 -7.85
CA LYS A 17 7.64 -1.22 -6.83
C LYS A 17 8.07 -0.28 -5.70
N ALA A 18 8.59 0.91 -6.03
CA ALA A 18 9.00 1.89 -5.03
C ALA A 18 7.83 2.34 -4.13
N LEU A 19 6.63 2.55 -4.71
CA LEU A 19 5.44 2.87 -3.93
C LEU A 19 5.04 1.72 -3.00
N SER A 20 5.09 0.48 -3.49
CA SER A 20 4.79 -0.72 -2.71
C SER A 20 5.74 -0.88 -1.52
N GLU A 21 7.05 -0.78 -1.75
CA GLU A 21 8.07 -0.92 -0.72
C GLU A 21 7.96 0.17 0.35
N LYS A 22 7.75 1.43 -0.05
CA LYS A 22 7.54 2.54 0.89
C LYS A 22 6.27 2.36 1.71
N SER A 23 5.17 1.91 1.09
CA SER A 23 3.90 1.64 1.78
C SER A 23 4.06 0.52 2.82
N LYS A 24 4.75 -0.57 2.45
CA LYS A 24 5.07 -1.69 3.35
C LYS A 24 5.88 -1.22 4.56
N ASN A 25 6.98 -0.51 4.30
CA ASN A 25 7.90 -0.07 5.35
C ASN A 25 7.21 0.89 6.32
N LEU A 26 6.35 1.78 5.81
CA LEU A 26 5.57 2.70 6.63
C LEU A 26 4.59 1.96 7.56
N LEU A 27 3.83 1.00 7.02
CA LEU A 27 2.91 0.18 7.82
C LEU A 27 3.67 -0.64 8.88
N LEU A 28 4.73 -1.36 8.46
CA LEU A 28 5.47 -2.24 9.34
C LEU A 28 6.22 -1.49 10.44
N LYS A 29 6.64 -0.25 10.21
CA LYS A 29 7.27 0.59 11.24
C LYS A 29 6.35 0.73 12.47
N SER A 30 5.10 1.10 12.27
CA SER A 30 4.13 1.29 13.36
C SER A 30 3.58 -0.03 13.91
N TRP A 31 3.36 -1.00 13.03
CA TRP A 31 2.87 -2.32 13.40
C TRP A 31 3.88 -3.07 14.28
N LEU A 32 5.15 -3.11 13.90
CA LEU A 32 6.19 -3.83 14.65
C LEU A 32 6.54 -3.11 15.96
N ALA A 33 6.42 -1.79 16.01
CA ALA A 33 6.69 -1.02 17.22
C ALA A 33 5.58 -1.19 18.26
N ASN A 34 4.31 -1.07 17.86
CA ASN A 34 3.19 -0.92 18.80
C ASN A 34 1.91 -1.68 18.40
N GLY A 35 1.89 -2.39 17.28
CA GLY A 35 0.68 -3.04 16.75
C GLY A 35 -0.34 -2.07 16.17
N TYR A 36 0.08 -0.85 15.79
CA TYR A 36 -0.83 0.20 15.32
C TYR A 36 -0.89 0.31 13.80
N VAL A 37 -2.08 0.68 13.32
CA VAL A 37 -2.38 1.04 11.94
C VAL A 37 -3.08 2.39 11.96
N PHE A 38 -2.33 3.44 11.63
CA PHE A 38 -2.82 4.81 11.76
C PHE A 38 -3.71 5.24 10.60
N GLU A 39 -4.59 6.20 10.90
CA GLU A 39 -5.40 6.90 9.91
C GLU A 39 -4.54 7.68 8.92
N ASN A 40 -3.59 8.46 9.44
CA ASN A 40 -2.71 9.33 8.66
C ASN A 40 -1.27 9.15 9.15
N TYR A 41 -0.33 9.37 8.24
CA TYR A 41 1.09 9.32 8.56
C TYR A 41 1.73 10.63 8.14
N ASN A 42 2.62 11.13 8.98
CA ASN A 42 3.48 12.26 8.67
C ASN A 42 4.31 11.95 7.40
N SER A 43 4.27 12.84 6.42
CA SER A 43 4.92 12.63 5.12
C SER A 43 6.45 12.62 5.19
N VAL A 44 7.04 13.18 6.24
CA VAL A 44 8.49 13.28 6.44
C VAL A 44 8.99 12.18 7.37
N THR A 45 8.33 12.00 8.52
CA THR A 45 8.80 11.09 9.58
C THR A 45 8.14 9.71 9.53
N GLY A 46 6.98 9.59 8.88
CA GLY A 46 6.18 8.38 8.86
C GLY A 46 5.57 8.01 10.21
N VAL A 47 5.50 8.95 11.15
CA VAL A 47 4.83 8.78 12.45
C VAL A 47 3.34 9.04 12.28
N GLY A 48 2.47 8.30 12.97
CA GLY A 48 1.02 8.45 12.87
C GLY A 48 0.33 8.91 14.14
N ASP A 49 1.05 9.11 15.24
CA ASP A 49 0.54 9.61 16.52
C ASP A 49 1.06 11.02 16.88
N ASP A 50 1.62 11.73 15.89
CA ASP A 50 2.15 13.09 16.07
C ASP A 50 1.05 14.17 16.08
N VAL A 51 -0.20 13.78 15.85
CA VAL A 51 -1.39 14.63 15.95
C VAL A 51 -2.46 13.98 16.83
N ARG A 52 -3.23 14.81 17.57
CA ARG A 52 -4.30 14.31 18.45
C ARG A 52 -5.42 13.55 17.73
N ASN A 53 -5.61 13.82 16.44
CA ASN A 53 -6.68 13.26 15.63
C ASN A 53 -6.12 12.19 14.68
N SER A 54 -5.53 11.13 15.23
CA SER A 54 -5.25 9.94 14.45
C SER A 54 -5.59 8.68 15.24
N ASP A 55 -6.56 7.95 14.72
CA ASP A 55 -6.95 6.66 15.29
C ASP A 55 -5.88 5.60 15.02
N LYS A 56 -5.58 4.80 16.04
CA LYS A 56 -4.54 3.76 16.04
C LYS A 56 -4.93 2.48 15.31
N PHE A 57 -6.21 2.34 14.93
CA PHE A 57 -6.77 1.16 14.25
C PHE A 57 -7.71 1.60 13.14
N TYR A 58 -7.16 2.18 12.08
CA TYR A 58 -7.97 2.69 10.99
C TYR A 58 -7.88 1.80 9.73
N HIS A 59 -9.04 1.40 9.21
CA HIS A 59 -9.13 0.41 8.14
C HIS A 59 -8.42 0.81 6.85
N TRP A 60 -8.45 2.09 6.46
CA TRP A 60 -7.73 2.52 5.26
C TRP A 60 -6.21 2.49 5.41
N GLY A 61 -5.66 2.49 6.63
CA GLY A 61 -4.23 2.31 6.85
C GLY A 61 -3.77 0.90 6.46
N ALA A 62 -4.65 -0.10 6.56
CA ALA A 62 -4.37 -1.47 6.12
C ALA A 62 -4.19 -1.58 4.59
N LEU A 63 -4.71 -0.62 3.81
CA LEU A 63 -4.50 -0.58 2.36
C LEU A 63 -3.02 -0.41 1.98
N LEU A 64 -2.17 0.11 2.88
CA LEU A 64 -0.73 0.16 2.67
C LEU A 64 -0.12 -1.24 2.51
N GLY A 65 -0.57 -2.20 3.33
CA GLY A 65 -0.12 -3.59 3.23
C GLY A 65 -0.75 -4.32 2.05
N PHE A 66 -2.01 -3.99 1.73
CA PHE A 66 -2.70 -4.59 0.58
C PHE A 66 -1.99 -4.28 -0.75
N ILE A 67 -1.45 -3.07 -0.90
CA ILE A 67 -0.60 -2.70 -2.07
C ILE A 67 0.52 -3.72 -2.27
N THR A 68 1.23 -4.10 -1.20
CA THR A 68 2.33 -5.06 -1.29
C THR A 68 1.85 -6.45 -1.67
N LEU A 69 0.76 -6.92 -1.07
CA LEU A 69 0.18 -8.22 -1.44
C LEU A 69 -0.23 -8.26 -2.92
N MET A 70 -0.72 -7.15 -3.46
CA MET A 70 -1.00 -7.02 -4.89
C MET A 70 0.27 -7.01 -5.73
N GLU A 71 1.29 -6.26 -5.34
CA GLU A 71 2.54 -6.14 -6.09
C GLU A 71 3.32 -7.46 -6.14
N ASP A 72 3.33 -8.20 -5.03
CA ASP A 72 4.02 -9.49 -4.90
C ASP A 72 3.21 -10.65 -5.51
N GLY A 73 2.04 -10.39 -6.08
CA GLY A 73 1.22 -11.39 -6.78
C GLY A 73 0.36 -12.29 -5.88
N TYR A 74 0.23 -11.97 -4.59
CA TYR A 74 -0.67 -12.68 -3.67
C TYR A 74 -2.15 -12.32 -3.89
N PHE A 75 -2.44 -11.19 -4.52
CA PHE A 75 -3.77 -10.85 -4.99
C PHE A 75 -3.96 -11.24 -6.45
N LYS A 76 -4.85 -12.21 -6.69
CA LYS A 76 -5.28 -12.56 -8.04
C LYS A 76 -6.45 -11.66 -8.44
N GLU A 77 -6.20 -10.74 -9.36
CA GLU A 77 -7.26 -9.91 -9.92
C GLU A 77 -8.08 -10.74 -10.92
N GLU A 78 -9.36 -10.95 -10.63
CA GLU A 78 -10.30 -11.55 -11.58
C GLU A 78 -10.76 -10.46 -12.57
N ASN A 79 -9.88 -10.04 -13.47
CA ASN A 79 -10.24 -9.13 -14.56
C ASN A 79 -10.07 -9.83 -15.93
N PRO A 80 -11.18 -10.22 -16.60
CA PRO A 80 -11.15 -10.94 -17.87
C PRO A 80 -10.37 -10.23 -18.99
N ALA A 81 -10.30 -8.89 -18.96
CA ALA A 81 -9.63 -8.10 -19.98
C ALA A 81 -8.09 -8.11 -19.87
N LYS A 82 -7.54 -8.14 -18.64
CA LYS A 82 -6.09 -8.20 -18.41
C LYS A 82 -5.54 -9.63 -18.45
N ASN A 83 -6.36 -10.63 -18.14
CA ASN A 83 -5.97 -12.05 -18.18
C ASN A 83 -5.72 -12.59 -19.60
N LYS A 84 -6.25 -11.93 -20.64
CA LYS A 84 -5.94 -12.27 -22.05
C LYS A 84 -4.54 -11.83 -22.49
N ALA A 85 -4.00 -10.75 -21.91
CA ALA A 85 -2.71 -10.20 -22.31
C ALA A 85 -1.51 -10.95 -21.68
N ALA A 86 -1.73 -11.69 -20.60
CA ALA A 86 -0.67 -12.45 -19.90
C ALA A 86 -0.47 -13.89 -20.43
N ASN A 87 -1.32 -14.34 -21.36
CA ASN A 87 -1.34 -15.72 -21.89
C ASN A 87 -0.98 -15.81 -23.39
N ASN A 88 -0.46 -14.73 -23.99
CA ASN A 88 0.10 -14.69 -25.34
C ASN A 88 1.59 -14.34 -25.26
#